data_AF-A0A1M6PJT5-F1
#
_entry.id   AF-A0A1M6PJT5-F1
#
_cell.length_a   1.000
_cell.length_b   1.000
_cell.length_c   1.000
_cell.angle_alpha   90.00
_cell.angle_beta   90.00
_cell.angle_gamma   90.00
#
_symmetry.space_group_name_H-M   'P 1'
#
loop_
_entity.id
_entity.type
_entity.pdbx_description
1 polymer ?
#
loop_
_entity_poly.entity_id
_entity_poly.type
_entity_poly.pdbx_seq_one_letter_code
_entity_poly.pdbx_strand_id
1 'polypeptide(L)'
;MNCFKHSFGDHLEQICRLRSKDSVFAEICRDYETLMELMPLDADDPALADVNESLVGLEQEIWLYLGPPDGRTSDAPSTRRHANHKQGH
;
A
#
# COMPACT_ATOMS: atom_id res chain seq x y z
N MET A 1 12.15 7.63 4.65
CA MET A 1 11.26 7.74 3.47
C MET A 1 12.03 7.77 2.14
N ASN A 2 13.13 7.03 1.98
CA ASN A 2 13.80 6.95 0.68
C ASN A 2 13.14 5.93 -0.27
N CYS A 3 12.44 4.93 0.28
CA CYS A 3 11.78 3.85 -0.48
C CYS A 3 10.69 4.42 -1.42
N PHE A 4 9.85 5.31 -0.91
CA PHE A 4 8.79 5.95 -1.71
C PHE A 4 9.29 6.96 -2.73
N LYS A 5 10.52 7.48 -2.58
CA LYS A 5 11.02 8.53 -3.47
C LYS A 5 11.23 8.03 -4.90
N HIS A 6 11.54 6.74 -5.06
CA HIS A 6 11.73 6.12 -6.36
C HIS A 6 10.40 5.85 -7.08
N SER A 7 9.39 5.34 -6.37
CA SER A 7 8.11 4.95 -6.98
C SER A 7 7.05 6.07 -6.98
N PHE A 8 7.11 7.00 -6.02
CA PHE A 8 6.03 7.97 -5.76
C PHE A 8 6.53 9.42 -5.59
N GLY A 9 7.64 9.78 -6.22
CA GLY A 9 8.36 11.05 -5.99
C GLY A 9 7.49 12.30 -5.88
N ASP A 10 6.54 12.48 -6.80
CA ASP A 10 5.65 13.67 -6.81
C ASP A 10 4.50 13.59 -5.79
N HIS A 11 4.22 12.41 -5.25
CA HIS A 11 3.11 12.14 -4.34
C HIS A 11 3.54 12.05 -2.86
N LEU A 12 4.83 12.24 -2.54
CA LEU A 12 5.35 12.10 -1.18
C LEU A 12 4.59 12.94 -0.14
N GLU A 13 4.21 14.17 -0.48
CA GLU A 13 3.45 15.01 0.45
C GLU A 13 2.03 14.47 0.69
N GLN A 14 1.38 13.96 -0.36
CA GLN A 14 0.06 13.34 -0.24
C GLN A 14 0.12 12.04 0.56
N ILE A 15 1.15 11.21 0.36
CA ILE A 15 1.41 10.01 1.15
C ILE A 15 1.55 10.37 2.64
N CYS A 16 2.37 11.37 2.98
CA CYS A 16 2.52 11.82 4.37
C CYS A 16 1.20 12.26 5.00
N ARG A 17 0.39 13.02 4.25
CA ARG A 17 -0.94 13.47 4.70
C ARG A 17 -1.90 12.32 4.91
N LEU A 18 -1.94 11.34 4.00
CA LEU A 18 -2.80 10.16 4.12
C LEU A 18 -2.36 9.25 5.28
N ARG A 19 -1.04 8.99 5.44
CA ARG A 19 -0.51 8.20 6.57
C ARG A 19 -0.88 8.79 7.93
N SER A 20 -1.02 10.11 8.02
CA SER A 20 -1.38 10.79 9.27
C SER A 20 -2.89 10.76 9.57
N LYS A 21 -3.73 10.45 8.57
CA LYS A 21 -5.19 10.53 8.65
C LYS A 21 -5.87 9.16 8.60
N ASP A 22 -5.27 8.19 7.93
CA ASP A 22 -5.80 6.86 7.70
C ASP A 22 -4.82 5.81 8.24
N SER A 23 -5.26 5.09 9.28
CA SER A 23 -4.45 4.05 9.93
C SER A 23 -4.24 2.83 9.05
N VAL A 24 -5.21 2.51 8.17
CA VAL A 24 -5.10 1.39 7.22
C VAL A 24 -4.05 1.75 6.17
N PHE A 25 -4.10 2.97 5.63
CA PHE A 25 -3.06 3.45 4.70
C PHE A 25 -1.68 3.53 5.37
N ALA A 26 -1.63 3.91 6.65
CA ALA A 26 -0.38 3.93 7.41
C ALA A 26 0.24 2.53 7.58
N GLU A 27 -0.60 1.51 7.70
CA GLU A 27 -0.20 0.09 7.76
C GLU A 27 0.32 -0.38 6.40
N ILE A 28 -0.40 -0.14 5.31
CA ILE A 28 0.04 -0.45 3.93
C ILE A 28 1.42 0.16 3.65
N CYS A 29 1.61 1.43 4.01
CA CYS A 29 2.91 2.10 3.84
C CYS A 29 4.01 1.48 4.70
N ARG A 30 3.70 0.99 5.91
CA ARG A 30 4.68 0.33 6.78
C ARG A 30 5.06 -1.04 6.24
N ASP A 31 4.10 -1.80 5.73
CA ASP A 31 4.35 -3.11 5.13
C ASP A 31 5.21 -2.97 3.87
N TYR A 32 4.95 -1.95 3.06
CA TYR A 32 5.77 -1.63 1.89
C TYR A 32 7.20 -1.27 2.28
N GLU A 33 7.40 -0.40 3.29
CA GLU A 33 8.73 -0.08 3.81
C GLU A 33 9.45 -1.33 4.33
N THR A 34 8.74 -2.19 5.06
CA THR A 34 9.29 -3.42 5.64
C THR A 34 9.72 -4.40 4.56
N LEU A 35 8.91 -4.62 3.52
CA LEU A 35 9.28 -5.50 2.41
C LEU A 35 10.46 -4.95 1.59
N MET A 36 10.52 -3.63 1.39
CA MET A 36 11.67 -2.99 0.74
C MET A 36 12.97 -3.14 1.53
N GLU A 37 12.89 -3.12 2.86
CA GLU A 37 14.04 -3.38 3.74
C GLU A 37 14.44 -4.87 3.77
N LEU A 38 13.47 -5.77 3.55
CA LEU A 38 13.67 -7.21 3.51
C LEU A 38 14.14 -7.73 2.15
N MET A 39 14.08 -6.94 1.08
CA MET A 39 14.60 -7.38 -0.21
C MET A 39 16.08 -7.74 -0.09
N PRO A 40 16.45 -9.02 -0.28
CA PRO A 40 17.84 -9.41 -0.27
C PRO A 40 18.56 -8.73 -1.44
N LEU A 41 19.81 -8.32 -1.22
CA LEU A 41 20.67 -7.78 -2.28
C LEU A 41 21.05 -8.85 -3.32
N ASP A 42 20.79 -10.13 -3.02
CA ASP A 42 21.09 -11.26 -3.90
C ASP A 42 19.92 -11.54 -4.85
N ALA A 43 20.18 -11.37 -6.15
CA ALA A 43 19.20 -11.55 -7.22
C ALA A 43 18.78 -13.02 -7.44
N ASP A 44 19.49 -13.97 -6.84
CA ASP A 44 19.24 -15.42 -6.96
C ASP A 44 18.40 -16.00 -5.81
N ASP A 45 17.89 -15.16 -4.89
CA ASP A 45 17.01 -15.66 -3.82
C ASP A 45 15.63 -16.06 -4.38
N PRO A 46 15.20 -17.32 -4.25
CA PRO A 46 13.88 -17.75 -4.71
C PRO A 46 12.72 -17.04 -4.00
N ALA A 47 12.91 -16.52 -2.78
CA ALA A 47 11.91 -15.72 -2.08
C ALA A 47 11.75 -14.30 -2.67
N LEU A 48 12.70 -13.85 -3.51
CA LEU A 48 12.64 -12.54 -4.16
C LEU A 48 11.41 -12.41 -5.07
N ALA A 49 11.01 -13.50 -5.74
CA ALA A 49 9.82 -13.50 -6.59
C ALA A 49 8.54 -13.22 -5.77
N ASP A 50 8.38 -13.89 -4.63
CA ASP A 50 7.21 -13.75 -3.75
C ASP A 50 7.18 -12.37 -3.07
N VAL A 51 8.34 -11.88 -2.65
CA VAL A 51 8.49 -10.53 -2.07
C VAL A 51 8.17 -9.46 -3.11
N ASN A 52 8.63 -9.64 -4.36
CA ASN A 52 8.36 -8.69 -5.44
C ASN A 52 6.88 -8.68 -5.84
N GLU A 53 6.21 -9.84 -5.90
CA GLU A 53 4.76 -9.90 -6.12
C GLU A 53 4.00 -9.14 -5.02
N SER A 54 4.41 -9.32 -3.76
CA SER A 54 3.82 -8.63 -2.61
C SER A 54 4.05 -7.11 -2.68
N LEU A 55 5.26 -6.66 -3.05
CA LEU A 55 5.58 -5.25 -3.23
C LEU A 55 4.75 -4.60 -4.34
N VAL A 56 4.59 -5.29 -5.47
CA VAL A 56 3.76 -4.84 -6.59
C VAL A 56 2.28 -4.71 -6.19
N GLY A 57 1.79 -5.61 -5.33
CA GLY A 57 0.44 -5.52 -4.76
C GLY A 57 0.27 -4.27 -3.88
N LEU A 58 1.18 -4.06 -2.94
CA LEU A 58 1.15 -2.90 -2.05
C LEU A 58 1.32 -1.58 -2.80
N GLU A 59 2.17 -1.53 -3.83
CA GLU A 59 2.35 -0.34 -4.66
C GLU A 59 1.06 0.02 -5.40
N GLN A 60 0.33 -0.96 -5.93
CA GLN A 60 -0.98 -0.73 -6.54
C GLN A 60 -1.99 -0.21 -5.52
N GLU A 61 -2.02 -0.75 -4.30
CA GLU A 61 -2.88 -0.23 -3.24
C GLU A 61 -2.55 1.24 -2.93
N ILE A 62 -1.27 1.58 -2.80
CA ILE A 62 -0.86 2.97 -2.57
C ILE A 62 -1.32 3.88 -3.72
N TRP A 63 -1.17 3.47 -4.97
CA TRP A 63 -1.67 4.21 -6.13
C TRP A 63 -3.19 4.39 -6.13
N LEU A 64 -3.95 3.39 -5.68
CA LEU A 64 -5.40 3.50 -5.54
C LEU A 64 -5.79 4.58 -4.52
N TYR A 65 -5.07 4.69 -3.41
CA TYR A 65 -5.28 5.74 -2.40
C TYR A 65 -4.85 7.13 -2.88
N LEU A 66 -3.81 7.21 -3.70
CA LEU A 66 -3.36 8.46 -4.29
C LEU A 66 -4.35 8.99 -5.34
N GLY A 67 -5.10 8.08 -5.96
CA GLY A 67 -6.05 8.39 -7.02
C GLY A 67 -5.34 8.73 -8.34
N PRO A 68 -6.10 8.89 -9.44
CA PRO A 68 -5.53 9.35 -10.70
C PRO A 68 -4.87 10.73 -10.52
N PRO A 69 -3.73 11.00 -11.22
CA PRO A 69 -3.00 12.26 -11.09
C PRO A 69 -3.81 13.50 -11.50
N ASP A 70 -4.93 13.32 -12.20
CA ASP A 70 -5.90 14.38 -12.47
C ASP A 70 -6.98 14.41 -11.38
N GLY A 71 -6.79 15.33 -10.45
CA GLY A 71 -7.64 15.53 -9.29
C GLY A 71 -9.13 15.59 -9.62
N ARG A 72 -9.87 14.65 -9.05
CA ARG A 72 -11.24 14.82 -8.56
C ARG A 72 -11.56 13.62 -7.69
N THR A 73 -11.61 13.87 -6.38
CA THR A 73 -12.55 13.27 -5.43
C THR A 73 -13.01 11.86 -5.80
N SER A 74 -12.36 10.83 -5.28
CA SER A 74 -13.02 9.55 -5.10
C SER A 74 -12.88 9.15 -3.66
N ASP A 75 -14.03 9.23 -2.98
CA ASP A 75 -14.36 8.54 -1.74
C ASP A 75 -13.50 7.28 -1.59
N ALA A 76 -12.75 7.21 -0.49
CA ALA A 76 -12.07 6.00 -0.10
C ALA A 76 -13.07 4.82 -0.16
N PRO A 77 -12.73 3.68 -0.78
CA PRO A 77 -13.58 2.52 -0.73
C PRO A 77 -13.62 2.08 0.73
N SER A 78 -14.74 2.41 1.39
CA SER A 78 -15.08 1.95 2.73
C SER A 78 -14.86 0.44 2.77
N THR A 79 -13.83 0.02 3.50
CA THR A 79 -13.42 -1.35 3.64
C THR A 79 -14.58 -2.15 4.23
N ARG A 80 -15.28 -2.85 3.34
CA ARG A 80 -15.67 -4.26 3.47
C ARG A 80 -15.89 -4.68 4.93
N ARG A 81 -17.01 -4.27 5.54
CA ARG A 81 -17.45 -4.88 6.80
C ARG A 81 -17.75 -6.36 6.51
N HIS A 82 -16.91 -7.20 7.10
CA HIS A 82 -16.98 -8.65 7.08
C HIS A 82 -18.42 -9.14 7.28
N ALA A 83 -18.84 -10.03 6.39
CA ALA A 83 -19.97 -10.91 6.63
C ALA A 83 -19.72 -11.70 7.92
N ASN A 84 -20.69 -11.67 8.85
CA ASN A 84 -20.77 -12.73 9.85
C ASN A 84 -22.22 -13.23 9.97
N HIS A 85 -22.36 -14.48 9.55
CA HIS A 85 -23.37 -15.48 9.90
C HIS A 85 -24.16 -15.22 11.20
N LYS A 86 -25.50 -15.33 11.14
CA LYS A 86 -26.21 -16.49 11.70
C LYS A 86 -27.69 -16.50 11.29
N GLN A 87 -28.11 -17.57 10.61
CA GLN A 87 -29.52 -17.98 10.54
C GLN A 87 -29.99 -18.50 11.91
N GLY A 88 -31.28 -18.33 12.20
CA GLY A 88 -32.03 -19.09 13.21
C GLY A 88 -32.80 -18.18 14.17
N HIS A 89 -34.13 -18.12 14.05
CA HIS A 89 -35.02 -19.13 14.61
C HIS A 89 -36.42 -19.06 14.01
#